data_AF-A0A922Y7A9-F1
#
_entry.id   AF-A0A922Y7A9-F1
#
_cell.length_a   1.000
_cell.length_b   1.000
_cell.length_c   1.000
_cell.angle_alpha   90.00
_cell.angle_beta   90.00
_cell.angle_gamma   90.00
#
_symmetry.space_group_name_H-M   'P 1'
#
loop_
_entity.id
_entity.type
_entity.pdbx_description
1 polymer ?
#
loop_
_entity_poly.entity_id
_entity_poly.type
_entity_poly.pdbx_seq_one_letter_code
_entity_poly.pdbx_strand_id
1 'polypeptide(L)'
;MTEAGAWTDERVELLKKLWNDGLSASQIAAELGNVTRNAVIGKVHRLGLSGRAKSPGSAAPRPRKPAARPPSHPAGHQSSGSAGLTRGNTALAPQFAPEIEAEAQVEREPAPAEDVVVPFSERVTIMDLREYMCRWPMGDPTSPEFRFCGGRSATGLPYCAYHARIAYQPAADRRRDRNKAIRA
;
A
#
# COMPACT_ATOMS: atom_id res chain seq x y z
N MET A 1 19.53 31.26 -14.13
CA MET A 1 18.53 31.22 -13.05
C MET A 1 17.23 30.68 -13.64
N THR A 2 16.97 29.39 -13.50
CA THR A 2 15.77 28.73 -14.05
C THR A 2 14.77 28.44 -12.94
N GLU A 3 13.83 29.36 -12.75
CA GLU A 3 12.62 29.25 -11.90
C GLU A 3 11.60 28.25 -12.50
N ALA A 4 12.05 27.05 -12.88
CA ALA A 4 11.25 26.11 -13.68
C ALA A 4 10.23 25.29 -12.87
N GLY A 5 10.20 25.44 -11.55
CA GLY A 5 9.31 24.69 -10.65
C GLY A 5 8.75 25.49 -9.47
N ALA A 6 9.02 26.79 -9.41
CA ALA A 6 8.51 27.65 -8.35
C ALA A 6 7.05 28.03 -8.63
N TRP A 7 6.22 27.97 -7.58
CA TRP A 7 4.89 28.57 -7.59
C TRP A 7 5.06 30.08 -7.51
N THR A 8 5.39 30.71 -8.65
CA THR A 8 5.45 32.17 -8.78
C THR A 8 4.07 32.77 -8.52
N ASP A 9 4.03 34.01 -8.06
CA ASP A 9 2.78 34.69 -7.73
C ASP A 9 1.86 34.79 -8.96
N GLU A 10 2.42 35.05 -10.15
CA GLU A 10 1.72 35.02 -11.44
C GLU A 10 1.01 33.67 -11.70
N ARG A 11 1.68 32.54 -11.41
CA ARG A 11 1.09 31.20 -11.54
C ARG A 11 0.00 30.94 -10.51
N VAL A 12 0.13 31.50 -9.31
CA VAL A 12 -0.86 31.38 -8.24
C VAL A 12 -2.12 32.20 -8.56
N GLU A 13 -1.96 33.38 -9.15
CA GLU A 13 -3.08 34.20 -9.63
C GLU A 13 -3.81 33.52 -10.79
N LEU A 14 -3.07 32.99 -11.77
CA LEU A 14 -3.67 32.24 -12.87
C LEU A 14 -4.40 30.99 -12.36
N LEU A 15 -3.81 30.27 -11.39
CA LEU A 15 -4.48 29.14 -10.71
C LEU A 15 -5.80 29.56 -10.06
N LYS A 16 -5.81 30.68 -9.31
CA LYS A 16 -7.03 31.20 -8.66
C LYS A 16 -8.10 31.54 -9.70
N LYS A 17 -7.71 32.19 -10.79
CA LYS A 17 -8.62 32.55 -11.89
C LYS A 17 -9.25 31.30 -12.52
N LEU A 18 -8.42 30.36 -13.00
CA LEU A 18 -8.90 29.14 -13.66
C LEU A 18 -9.70 28.23 -12.70
N TRP A 19 -9.40 28.27 -11.40
CA TRP A 19 -10.16 27.55 -10.38
C TRP A 19 -11.56 28.14 -10.20
N ASN A 20 -11.68 29.47 -10.16
CA ASN A 20 -12.96 30.18 -10.11
C ASN A 20 -13.77 30.00 -11.40
N ASP A 21 -13.10 29.95 -12.56
CA ASP A 21 -13.71 29.65 -13.86
C ASP A 21 -14.20 28.19 -13.95
N GLY A 22 -13.90 27.36 -12.94
CA GLY A 22 -14.42 26.01 -12.83
C GLY A 22 -13.71 25.00 -13.73
N LEU A 23 -12.45 25.23 -14.08
CA LEU A 23 -11.65 24.20 -14.75
C LEU A 23 -11.24 23.09 -13.78
N SER A 24 -11.09 21.87 -14.29
CA SER A 24 -10.60 20.75 -13.49
C SER A 24 -9.10 20.87 -13.23
N ALA A 25 -8.61 20.29 -12.13
CA ALA A 25 -7.18 20.31 -11.80
C ALA A 25 -6.27 19.73 -12.90
N SER A 26 -6.79 18.79 -13.72
CA SER A 26 -6.04 18.24 -14.87
C SER A 26 -5.92 19.25 -16.02
N GLN A 27 -6.97 20.03 -16.28
CA GLN A 27 -6.95 21.08 -17.31
C GLN A 27 -6.08 22.24 -16.87
N ILE A 28 -6.17 22.65 -15.61
CA ILE A 28 -5.32 23.71 -15.04
C ILE A 28 -3.84 23.32 -15.09
N ALA A 29 -3.51 22.05 -14.87
CA ALA A 29 -2.16 21.55 -15.00
C ALA A 29 -1.63 21.60 -16.44
N ALA A 30 -2.48 21.34 -17.43
CA ALA A 30 -2.14 21.46 -18.85
C ALA A 30 -1.87 22.92 -19.24
N GLU A 31 -2.66 23.85 -18.70
CA GLU A 31 -2.55 25.29 -18.96
C GLU A 31 -1.31 25.93 -18.31
N LEU A 32 -1.02 25.58 -17.05
CA LEU A 32 0.10 26.17 -16.30
C LEU A 32 1.48 25.68 -16.77
N GLY A 33 1.52 24.50 -17.40
CA GLY A 33 2.76 23.85 -17.85
C GLY A 33 3.70 23.47 -16.68
N ASN A 34 4.41 22.35 -16.82
CA ASN A 34 5.40 21.87 -15.83
C ASN A 34 4.86 21.57 -14.41
N VAL A 35 3.55 21.60 -14.18
CA VAL A 35 2.90 21.21 -12.92
C VAL A 35 2.00 20.01 -13.12
N THR A 36 2.02 19.08 -12.18
CA THR A 36 1.14 17.90 -12.22
C THR A 36 -0.23 18.24 -11.63
N ARG A 37 -1.26 17.48 -12.02
CA ARG A 37 -2.62 17.57 -11.45
C ARG A 37 -2.64 17.53 -9.91
N ASN A 38 -1.76 16.72 -9.31
CA ASN A 38 -1.67 16.62 -7.84
C ASN A 38 -0.99 17.85 -7.21
N ALA A 39 -0.02 18.46 -7.90
CA ALA A 39 0.60 19.70 -7.45
C ALA A 39 -0.43 20.85 -7.39
N VAL A 40 -1.31 20.94 -8.40
CA VAL A 40 -2.42 21.91 -8.45
C VAL A 40 -3.37 21.73 -7.27
N ILE A 41 -3.86 20.52 -7.02
CA ILE A 41 -4.76 20.22 -5.88
C ILE A 41 -4.09 20.57 -4.55
N GLY A 42 -2.82 20.19 -4.38
CA GLY A 42 -2.07 20.53 -3.17
C GLY A 42 -1.92 22.03 -2.98
N LYS A 43 -1.71 22.80 -4.05
CA LYS A 43 -1.59 24.28 -3.96
C LYS A 43 -2.94 24.93 -3.64
N VAL A 44 -4.03 24.53 -4.30
CA VAL A 44 -5.39 25.01 -4.01
C VAL A 44 -5.76 24.76 -2.54
N HIS A 45 -5.49 23.56 -2.02
CA HIS A 45 -5.78 23.21 -0.63
C HIS A 45 -4.94 24.03 0.37
N ARG A 46 -3.69 24.34 0.04
CA ARG A 46 -2.83 25.23 0.86
C ARG A 46 -3.28 26.69 0.83
N LEU A 47 -3.90 27.13 -0.26
CA LEU A 47 -4.45 28.48 -0.42
C LEU A 47 -5.87 28.63 0.16
N GLY A 48 -6.47 27.57 0.68
CA GLY A 48 -7.82 27.61 1.26
C GLY A 48 -8.91 27.93 0.24
N LEU A 49 -8.64 27.83 -1.06
CA LEU A 49 -9.64 28.00 -2.11
C LEU A 49 -10.65 26.87 -1.97
N SER A 50 -11.92 27.23 -1.76
CA SER A 50 -12.97 26.30 -1.35
C SER A 50 -13.03 25.07 -2.25
N GLY A 51 -13.23 23.92 -1.61
CA GLY A 51 -13.34 22.64 -2.30
C GLY A 51 -14.55 22.64 -3.19
N ARG A 52 -14.36 22.66 -4.51
CA ARG A 52 -15.42 22.29 -5.44
C ARG A 52 -15.89 20.90 -5.02
N ALA A 53 -17.17 20.79 -4.63
CA ALA A 53 -17.80 19.51 -4.34
C ALA A 53 -17.43 18.53 -5.46
N LYS A 54 -17.04 17.30 -5.09
CA LYS A 54 -16.64 16.23 -6.01
C LYS A 54 -17.57 16.27 -7.22
N SER A 55 -17.07 16.78 -8.35
CA SER A 55 -17.81 16.66 -9.60
C SER A 55 -18.01 15.16 -9.80
N PRO A 56 -19.26 14.68 -10.01
CA PRO A 56 -19.49 13.27 -10.24
C PRO A 56 -18.67 12.91 -11.46
N GLY A 57 -17.60 12.15 -11.24
CA GLY A 57 -16.77 11.69 -12.34
C GLY A 57 -17.69 10.91 -13.26
N SER A 58 -17.73 11.28 -14.54
CA SER A 58 -18.23 10.37 -15.56
C SER A 58 -17.42 9.08 -15.46
N ALA A 59 -17.96 8.13 -14.73
CA ALA A 59 -17.52 6.75 -14.67
C ALA A 59 -17.93 6.08 -15.97
N ALA A 60 -17.35 6.53 -17.08
CA ALA A 60 -17.28 5.74 -18.29
C ALA A 60 -16.03 4.85 -18.14
N PRO A 61 -16.17 3.53 -17.96
CA PRO A 61 -15.01 2.65 -17.90
C PRO A 61 -14.32 2.68 -19.26
N ARG A 62 -13.15 3.34 -19.33
CA ARG A 62 -12.32 3.31 -20.54
C ARG A 62 -11.82 1.87 -20.70
N PRO A 63 -12.14 1.16 -21.81
CA PRO A 63 -11.72 -0.22 -22.00
C PRO A 63 -10.19 -0.25 -22.07
N ARG A 64 -9.56 -0.85 -21.06
CA ARG A 64 -8.14 -1.14 -21.11
C ARG A 64 -7.94 -2.32 -22.05
N LYS A 65 -7.29 -2.08 -23.20
CA LYS A 65 -6.72 -3.17 -24.01
C LYS A 65 -5.79 -4.00 -23.10
N PRO A 66 -5.93 -5.34 -23.05
CA PRO A 66 -4.98 -6.15 -22.31
C PRO A 66 -3.62 -6.06 -23.01
N ALA A 67 -2.67 -5.38 -22.39
CA ALA A 67 -1.27 -5.44 -22.79
C ALA A 67 -0.75 -6.84 -22.43
N ALA A 68 -0.55 -7.68 -23.45
CA ALA A 68 0.18 -8.93 -23.32
C ALA A 68 1.59 -8.61 -22.81
N ARG A 69 1.92 -9.11 -21.62
CA ARG A 69 3.27 -9.00 -21.04
C ARG A 69 4.11 -10.13 -21.64
N PRO A 70 5.27 -9.87 -22.25
CA PRO A 70 6.16 -10.95 -22.66
C PRO A 70 6.74 -11.64 -21.42
N PRO A 71 6.94 -12.97 -21.43
CA PRO A 71 7.55 -13.68 -20.32
C PRO A 71 9.01 -13.24 -20.14
N SER A 72 9.40 -13.07 -18.87
CA SER A 72 10.77 -12.76 -18.46
C SER A 72 11.65 -13.99 -18.67
N HIS A 73 12.81 -13.81 -19.29
CA HIS A 73 13.83 -14.85 -19.45
C HIS A 73 14.34 -15.39 -18.11
N PRO A 74 14.63 -16.69 -17.99
CA PRO A 74 15.29 -17.26 -16.82
C PRO A 74 16.81 -17.02 -16.88
N ALA A 75 17.42 -17.01 -15.69
CA ALA A 75 18.85 -16.87 -15.47
C ALA A 75 19.67 -17.93 -16.22
N GLY A 76 20.71 -17.49 -16.93
CA GLY A 76 21.75 -18.36 -17.49
C GLY A 76 22.97 -18.38 -16.58
N HIS A 77 23.31 -19.56 -16.06
CA HIS A 77 24.68 -19.92 -15.73
C HIS A 77 25.09 -21.04 -16.69
N GLN A 78 26.27 -20.85 -17.29
CA GLN A 78 26.77 -21.64 -18.39
C GLN A 78 27.41 -22.94 -17.90
N SER A 79 27.10 -24.07 -18.53
CA SER A 79 28.04 -25.17 -18.66
C SER A 79 27.81 -25.92 -19.98
N SER A 80 28.91 -26.03 -20.71
CA SER A 80 29.16 -26.68 -21.99
C SER A 80 28.70 -28.13 -22.11
N GLY A 81 28.22 -28.54 -23.29
CA GLY A 81 28.18 -29.96 -23.67
C GLY A 81 27.27 -30.33 -24.85
N SER A 82 27.85 -30.40 -26.05
CA SER A 82 27.56 -31.26 -27.21
C SER A 82 26.11 -31.62 -27.64
N ALA A 83 25.69 -31.00 -28.74
CA ALA A 83 25.00 -31.53 -29.94
C ALA A 83 24.05 -32.76 -29.86
N GLY A 84 22.76 -32.50 -30.14
CA GLY A 84 22.01 -33.10 -31.25
C GLY A 84 21.22 -34.41 -31.02
N LEU A 85 19.89 -34.33 -30.93
CA LEU A 85 18.93 -34.81 -31.96
C LEU A 85 17.48 -34.56 -31.51
N THR A 86 16.66 -34.13 -32.46
CA THR A 86 15.22 -33.85 -32.32
C THR A 86 14.37 -35.12 -32.17
N ARG A 87 13.19 -34.94 -31.53
CA ARG A 87 11.87 -35.56 -31.82
C ARG A 87 11.47 -36.78 -30.98
N GLY A 88 10.48 -36.58 -30.10
CA GLY A 88 9.64 -37.65 -29.56
C GLY A 88 9.10 -37.37 -28.16
N ASN A 89 7.89 -36.81 -28.08
CA ASN A 89 7.19 -36.51 -26.84
C ASN A 89 6.23 -37.67 -26.51
N THR A 90 6.71 -38.74 -25.88
CA THR A 90 5.96 -39.76 -25.08
C THR A 90 6.84 -40.97 -24.79
N ALA A 91 7.48 -41.04 -23.61
CA ALA A 91 7.94 -42.29 -23.01
C ALA A 91 8.40 -42.02 -21.57
N LEU A 92 7.46 -42.05 -20.63
CA LEU A 92 7.55 -42.61 -19.27
C LEU A 92 6.40 -42.01 -18.44
N ALA A 93 5.23 -42.62 -18.59
CA ALA A 93 4.25 -42.62 -17.52
C ALA A 93 4.76 -43.61 -16.46
N PRO A 94 5.03 -43.22 -15.20
CA PRO A 94 5.08 -44.17 -14.11
C PRO A 94 3.64 -44.62 -13.88
N GLN A 95 3.40 -45.87 -14.26
CA GLN A 95 2.23 -46.65 -13.92
C GLN A 95 2.24 -46.85 -12.40
N PHE A 96 1.42 -46.08 -11.69
CA PHE A 96 0.95 -46.48 -10.37
C PHE A 96 -0.48 -45.97 -10.22
N ALA A 97 -1.41 -46.88 -10.45
CA ALA A 97 -2.82 -46.69 -10.18
C ALA A 97 -3.07 -46.74 -8.65
N PRO A 98 -4.20 -46.17 -8.18
CA PRO A 98 -4.36 -45.55 -6.87
C PRO A 98 -5.08 -46.45 -5.87
N GLU A 99 -4.77 -46.30 -4.58
CA GLU A 99 -5.75 -46.47 -3.50
C GLU A 99 -5.17 -45.86 -2.21
N ILE A 100 -5.70 -44.71 -1.81
CA ILE A 100 -6.00 -44.27 -0.43
C ILE A 100 -6.69 -42.92 -0.63
N GLU A 101 -8.01 -42.98 -0.80
CA GLU A 101 -8.90 -41.86 -0.54
C GLU A 101 -8.95 -41.67 0.98
N ALA A 102 -8.41 -40.54 1.46
CA ALA A 102 -8.80 -39.94 2.73
C ALA A 102 -8.28 -38.50 2.76
N GLU A 103 -9.09 -37.62 2.17
CA GLU A 103 -9.38 -36.26 2.66
C GLU A 103 -8.43 -35.72 3.74
N ALA A 104 -7.40 -34.97 3.34
CA ALA A 104 -6.71 -34.03 4.22
C ALA A 104 -6.78 -32.64 3.58
N GLN A 105 -8.01 -32.13 3.55
CA GLN A 105 -8.26 -30.70 3.57
C GLN A 105 -7.59 -30.19 4.86
N VAL A 106 -6.32 -29.77 4.79
CA VAL A 106 -5.72 -29.03 5.88
C VAL A 106 -6.34 -27.65 5.84
N GLU A 107 -7.58 -27.56 6.29
CA GLU A 107 -8.10 -26.35 6.88
C GLU A 107 -7.08 -25.97 7.95
N ARG A 108 -6.35 -24.88 7.69
CA ARG A 108 -5.43 -24.34 8.67
C ARG A 108 -6.30 -23.95 9.86
N GLU A 109 -6.32 -24.82 10.88
CA GLU A 109 -6.91 -24.48 12.16
C GLU A 109 -6.36 -23.10 12.54
N PRO A 110 -7.23 -22.12 12.84
CA PRO A 110 -6.77 -20.85 13.34
C PRO A 110 -5.96 -21.18 14.59
N ALA A 111 -4.64 -20.96 14.51
CA ALA A 111 -3.78 -21.03 15.68
C ALA A 111 -4.51 -20.24 16.77
N PRO A 112 -4.71 -20.81 17.98
CA PRO A 112 -5.41 -20.11 19.02
C PRO A 112 -4.76 -18.74 19.10
N ALA A 113 -5.57 -17.69 18.93
CA ALA A 113 -5.17 -16.39 19.39
C ALA A 113 -5.03 -16.58 20.90
N GLU A 114 -3.83 -17.01 21.33
CA GLU A 114 -3.38 -16.74 22.67
C GLU A 114 -3.51 -15.23 22.76
N ASP A 115 -4.59 -14.80 23.40
CA ASP A 115 -4.74 -13.45 23.87
C ASP A 115 -3.52 -13.24 24.74
N VAL A 116 -2.44 -12.75 24.11
CA VAL A 116 -1.35 -12.08 24.79
C VAL A 116 -2.04 -10.86 25.36
N VAL A 117 -2.69 -11.08 26.50
CA VAL A 117 -3.13 -10.06 27.44
C VAL A 117 -1.86 -9.30 27.69
N VAL A 118 -1.64 -8.23 26.93
CA VAL A 118 -0.61 -7.24 27.24
C VAL A 118 -0.94 -6.85 28.67
N PRO A 119 -0.12 -7.22 29.67
CA PRO A 119 -0.44 -6.91 31.03
C PRO A 119 -0.65 -5.39 31.09
N PHE A 120 -1.83 -4.97 31.53
CA PHE A 120 -2.24 -3.56 31.59
C PHE A 120 -1.28 -2.70 32.45
N SER A 121 -0.35 -3.35 33.14
CA SER A 121 0.70 -2.82 34.00
C SER A 121 1.81 -2.04 33.29
N GLU A 122 1.87 -2.01 31.95
CA GLU A 122 2.97 -1.36 31.22
C GLU A 122 2.58 -0.03 30.52
N ARG A 123 1.46 0.59 30.92
CA ARG A 123 1.04 1.89 30.37
C ARG A 123 1.96 3.03 30.83
N VAL A 124 2.88 3.43 29.96
CA VAL A 124 3.85 4.49 30.26
C VAL A 124 3.44 5.84 29.71
N THR A 125 3.83 6.91 30.40
CA THR A 125 3.71 8.27 29.85
C THR A 125 4.82 8.51 28.82
N ILE A 126 4.76 9.63 28.09
CA ILE A 126 5.84 10.01 27.18
C ILE A 126 7.19 10.16 27.89
N MET A 127 7.17 10.57 29.17
CA MET A 127 8.38 10.81 29.96
C MET A 127 9.08 9.52 30.35
N ASP A 128 8.31 8.44 30.56
CA ASP A 128 8.83 7.15 31.00
C ASP A 128 9.16 6.20 29.83
N LEU A 129 8.85 6.61 28.59
CA LEU A 129 9.00 5.79 27.39
C LEU A 129 10.47 5.71 26.95
N ARG A 130 11.03 4.49 27.00
CA ARG A 130 12.42 4.21 26.59
C ARG A 130 12.51 3.67 25.16
N GLU A 131 13.73 3.54 24.63
CA GLU A 131 13.95 3.10 23.24
C GLU A 131 13.54 1.65 22.97
N TYR A 132 13.69 0.76 23.95
CA TYR A 132 13.31 -0.64 23.86
C TYR A 132 11.82 -0.90 24.15
N MET A 133 11.01 0.16 24.25
CA MET A 133 9.59 0.09 24.63
C MET A 133 8.67 0.40 23.46
N CYS A 134 7.51 -0.23 23.45
CA CYS A 134 6.51 -0.14 22.40
C CYS A 134 5.85 1.24 22.41
N ARG A 135 6.02 1.97 21.30
CA ARG A 135 5.59 3.37 21.16
C ARG A 135 4.16 3.52 20.63
N TRP A 136 3.31 2.53 20.86
CA TRP A 136 1.93 2.56 20.38
C TRP A 136 1.08 3.52 21.22
N PRO A 137 0.48 4.58 20.64
CA PRO A 137 -0.32 5.54 21.38
C PRO A 137 -1.68 4.94 21.76
N MET A 138 -2.10 5.17 23.00
CA MET A 138 -3.40 4.78 23.54
C MET A 138 -4.13 6.03 24.02
N GLY A 139 -5.33 6.25 23.48
CA GLY A 139 -6.14 7.43 23.77
C GLY A 139 -5.76 8.64 22.92
N ASP A 140 -6.41 9.77 23.21
CA ASP A 140 -6.24 11.02 22.48
C ASP A 140 -5.07 11.85 23.04
N PRO A 141 -4.22 12.46 22.20
CA PRO A 141 -3.07 13.26 22.64
C PRO A 141 -3.40 14.46 23.54
N THR A 142 -4.64 14.95 23.48
CA THR A 142 -5.12 16.07 24.30
C THR A 142 -5.63 15.62 25.67
N SER A 143 -5.81 14.31 25.88
CA SER A 143 -6.29 13.76 27.15
C SER A 143 -5.12 13.53 28.11
N PRO A 144 -5.30 13.82 29.42
CA PRO A 144 -4.30 13.44 30.44
C PRO A 144 -4.12 11.93 30.60
N GLU A 145 -5.06 11.14 30.07
CA GLU A 145 -4.99 9.68 30.01
C GLU A 145 -4.22 9.16 28.79
N PHE A 146 -3.55 10.04 28.04
CA PHE A 146 -2.70 9.63 26.93
C PHE A 146 -1.51 8.80 27.42
N ARG A 147 -1.45 7.55 26.97
CA ARG A 147 -0.43 6.58 27.39
C ARG A 147 0.16 5.87 26.17
N PHE A 148 1.36 5.35 26.33
CA PHE A 148 1.97 4.42 25.38
C PHE A 148 1.91 2.99 25.91
N CYS A 149 1.88 2.03 24.99
CA CYS A 149 1.84 0.60 25.33
C CYS A 149 2.97 0.15 26.27
N GLY A 150 4.18 0.71 26.12
CA GLY A 150 5.31 0.48 27.03
C GLY A 150 5.94 -0.92 27.02
N GLY A 151 5.27 -1.94 26.49
CA GLY A 151 5.84 -3.28 26.45
C GLY A 151 7.05 -3.44 25.54
N ARG A 152 7.78 -4.55 25.66
CA ARG A 152 9.05 -4.73 24.96
C ARG A 152 8.90 -4.63 23.43
N SER A 153 9.70 -3.77 22.80
CA SER A 153 9.74 -3.65 21.35
C SER A 153 10.33 -4.90 20.71
N ALA A 154 9.80 -5.30 19.55
CA ALA A 154 10.34 -6.38 18.76
C ALA A 154 11.66 -5.93 18.09
N THR A 155 12.59 -6.86 17.86
CA THR A 155 13.91 -6.55 17.29
C THR A 155 13.77 -5.85 15.94
N GLY A 156 14.34 -4.65 15.83
CA GLY A 156 14.29 -3.84 14.61
C GLY A 156 12.96 -3.13 14.34
N LEU A 157 11.99 -3.19 15.27
CA LEU A 157 10.70 -2.53 15.15
C LEU A 157 10.41 -1.65 16.39
N PRO A 158 9.73 -0.51 16.24
CA PRO A 158 9.42 0.39 17.35
C PRO A 158 8.23 -0.08 18.23
N TYR A 159 7.66 -1.24 17.93
CA TYR A 159 6.45 -1.76 18.55
C TYR A 159 6.65 -3.19 19.04
N CYS A 160 5.86 -3.61 20.04
CA CYS A 160 5.79 -5.01 20.45
C CYS A 160 5.18 -5.89 19.34
N ALA A 161 5.29 -7.22 19.44
CA ALA A 161 4.79 -8.14 18.43
C ALA A 161 3.29 -7.95 18.11
N TYR A 162 2.49 -7.58 19.12
CA TYR A 162 1.07 -7.27 18.93
C TYR A 162 0.86 -6.01 18.09
N HIS A 163 1.39 -4.87 18.54
CA HIS A 163 1.21 -3.58 17.84
C HIS A 163 1.94 -3.52 16.49
N ALA A 164 3.02 -4.28 16.32
CA ALA A 164 3.68 -4.44 15.03
C ALA A 164 2.76 -5.06 13.97
N ARG A 165 1.95 -6.07 14.33
CA ARG A 165 0.96 -6.67 13.40
C ARG A 165 -0.12 -5.67 12.98
N ILE A 166 -0.48 -4.75 13.86
CA ILE A 166 -1.48 -3.71 13.56
C ILE A 166 -0.86 -2.63 12.66
N ALA A 167 0.35 -2.18 12.95
CA ALA A 167 1.05 -1.16 12.16
C ALA A 167 1.43 -1.64 10.75
N TYR A 168 1.96 -2.87 10.65
CA TYR A 168 2.57 -3.40 9.44
C TYR A 168 1.74 -4.53 8.85
N GLN A 169 0.70 -4.18 8.08
CA GLN A 169 -0.01 -5.15 7.26
C GLN A 169 0.77 -5.48 5.98
N PRO A 170 0.92 -6.78 5.63
CA PRO A 170 1.44 -7.20 4.33
C PRO A 170 0.65 -6.60 3.16
N ALA A 171 1.33 -6.35 2.04
CA ALA A 171 0.70 -5.73 0.87
C ALA A 171 -0.50 -6.53 0.31
N ALA A 172 -0.51 -7.85 0.51
CA ALA A 172 -1.61 -8.74 0.10
C ALA A 172 -2.91 -8.45 0.88
N ASP A 173 -2.81 -8.25 2.21
CA ASP A 173 -3.97 -8.00 3.07
C ASP A 173 -4.59 -6.63 2.76
N ARG A 174 -3.76 -5.60 2.57
CA ARG A 174 -4.23 -4.27 2.12
C ARG A 174 -4.99 -4.32 0.80
N ARG A 175 -4.58 -5.20 -0.13
CA ARG A 175 -5.28 -5.39 -1.41
C ARG A 175 -6.62 -6.08 -1.20
N ARG A 176 -6.69 -7.05 -0.29
CA ARG A 176 -7.91 -7.79 0.06
C ARG A 176 -8.93 -6.89 0.78
N ASP A 177 -8.52 -6.12 1.77
CA ASP A 177 -9.40 -5.21 2.52
C ASP A 177 -9.99 -4.12 1.62
N ARG A 178 -9.16 -3.53 0.74
CA ARG A 178 -9.64 -2.61 -0.29
C ARG A 178 -10.66 -3.27 -1.21
N ASN A 179 -10.43 -4.52 -1.62
CA ASN A 179 -11.36 -5.24 -2.49
C ASN A 179 -12.67 -5.60 -1.76
N LYS A 180 -12.62 -5.85 -0.44
CA LYS A 180 -13.81 -6.08 0.40
C LYS A 180 -14.62 -4.80 0.56
N ALA A 181 -13.96 -3.66 0.81
CA ALA A 181 -14.61 -2.36 0.95
C ALA A 181 -15.24 -1.83 -0.36
N ILE A 182 -14.75 -2.26 -1.53
CA ILE A 182 -15.35 -1.91 -2.83
C ILE A 182 -16.60 -2.77 -3.14
N ARG A 183 -16.71 -3.94 -2.51
CA ARG A 183 -17.79 -4.91 -2.74
C ARG A 183 -18.94 -4.81 -1.73
N ALA A 184 -18.77 -4.03 -0.67
CA ALA A 184 -19.79 -3.70 0.31
C ALA A 184 -20.42 -2.35 -0.05
#